data_AF-A0A9D1AGQ2-F1
#
_entry.id   AF-A0A9D1AGQ2-F1
#
_cell.length_a   1.000
_cell.length_b   1.000
_cell.length_c   1.000
_cell.angle_alpha   90.00
_cell.angle_beta   90.00
_cell.angle_gamma   90.00
#
_symmetry.space_group_name_H-M   'P 1'
#
loop_
_entity.id
_entity.type
_entity.pdbx_description
1 polymer ?
#
loop_
_entity_poly.entity_id
_entity_poly.type
_entity_poly.pdbx_seq_one_letter_code
_entity_poly.pdbx_strand_id
1 'polypeptide(L)' 'MKHLKDDVQAAYAALHEGTIAGAELIEELKPLIDDCFVGKTDTCGESLQIEFFNGQKFILSATEVN' A
#
# COMPACT_ATOMS: atom_id res chain seq x y z
N MET A 1 28.01 4.57 -4.33
CA MET A 1 26.68 5.10 -4.71
C MET A 1 26.16 4.59 -6.06
N LYS A 2 26.70 3.49 -6.63
CA LYS A 2 26.15 2.89 -7.87
C LYS A 2 25.01 1.89 -7.60
N HIS A 3 25.17 1.03 -6.59
CA HIS A 3 24.21 -0.04 -6.28
C HIS A 3 22.79 0.45 -5.95
N LEU A 4 22.64 1.54 -5.20
CA LEU A 4 21.33 2.05 -4.80
C LEU A 4 20.42 2.47 -5.98
N LYS A 5 21.00 2.88 -7.11
CA LYS A 5 20.21 3.29 -8.28
C LYS A 5 19.73 2.09 -9.09
N ASP A 6 20.56 1.05 -9.16
CA ASP A 6 20.24 -0.17 -9.91
C ASP A 6 19.14 -0.96 -9.17
N ASP A 7 19.18 -0.98 -7.84
CA ASP A 7 18.16 -1.64 -7.00
C ASP A 7 16.79 -0.94 -7.09
N VAL A 8 16.76 0.40 -7.11
CA VAL A 8 15.52 1.18 -7.28
C VAL A 8 14.96 1.03 -8.68
N GLN A 9 15.81 0.99 -9.72
CA GLN A 9 15.40 0.79 -11.10
C GLN A 9 14.82 -0.62 -11.32
N ALA A 10 15.39 -1.64 -10.66
CA ALA A 10 14.89 -3.01 -10.68
C ALA A 10 13.54 -3.13 -9.94
N ALA A 11 13.38 -2.45 -8.79
CA ALA A 11 12.10 -2.38 -8.08
C ALA A 11 11.02 -1.66 -8.92
N TYR A 12 11.38 -0.58 -9.61
CA TYR A 12 10.48 0.12 -10.54
C TYR A 12 10.09 -0.73 -11.76
N ALA A 13 11.03 -1.51 -12.31
CA ALA A 13 10.76 -2.41 -13.41
C ALA A 13 9.85 -3.58 -12.98
N ALA A 14 10.05 -4.13 -11.78
CA ALA A 14 9.19 -5.15 -11.19
C ALA A 14 7.78 -4.61 -10.89
N LEU A 15 7.66 -3.36 -10.43
CA LEU A 15 6.38 -2.65 -10.26
C LEU A 15 5.61 -2.46 -11.58
N HIS A 16 6.31 -2.46 -12.73
CA HIS A 16 5.71 -2.20 -14.05
C HIS A 16 5.43 -3.46 -14.88
N GLU A 17 5.88 -4.65 -14.48
CA GLU A 17 5.63 -5.91 -15.22
C GLU A 17 4.42 -6.72 -14.73
N GLY A 18 3.81 -6.37 -13.60
CA GLY A 18 2.63 -7.06 -13.07
C GLY A 18 1.49 -6.09 -12.84
N THR A 19 0.34 -6.34 -13.45
CA THR A 19 -0.93 -5.74 -13.02
C THR A 19 -1.15 -6.16 -11.56
N ILE A 20 -0.79 -5.30 -10.59
CA ILE A 20 -0.95 -5.62 -9.16
C ILE A 20 -2.45 -5.75 -8.91
N ALA A 21 -2.90 -6.95 -8.51
CA ALA A 21 -4.29 -7.15 -8.16
C ALA A 21 -4.62 -6.33 -6.91
N GLY A 22 -5.85 -5.81 -6.79
CA GLY A 22 -6.24 -4.94 -5.67
C GLY A 22 -5.95 -5.55 -4.30
N ALA A 23 -6.05 -6.87 -4.15
CA ALA A 23 -5.68 -7.59 -2.93
C ALA A 23 -4.18 -7.56 -2.61
N GLU A 24 -3.31 -7.77 -3.61
CA GLU A 24 -1.85 -7.73 -3.45
C GLU A 24 -1.37 -6.33 -3.04
N LEU A 25 -2.01 -5.30 -3.58
CA LEU A 25 -1.70 -3.92 -3.24
C LEU A 25 -2.05 -3.59 -1.78
N ILE A 26 -3.11 -4.17 -1.22
CA ILE A 26 -3.46 -4.00 0.20
C ILE A 26 -2.43 -4.70 1.09
N GLU A 27 -1.93 -5.87 0.70
CA GLU A 27 -0.87 -6.56 1.43
C GLU A 27 0.43 -5.74 1.49
N GLU A 28 0.75 -4.99 0.43
CA GLU A 28 1.90 -4.08 0.39
C GLU A 28 1.66 -2.76 1.13
N LEU A 29 0.47 -2.17 1.01
CA LEU A 29 0.13 -0.88 1.64
C LEU A 29 -0.03 -0.99 3.15
N LYS A 30 -0.60 -2.09 3.64
CA LYS A 30 -0.87 -2.26 5.07
C LYS A 30 0.37 -2.04 5.95
N PRO A 31 1.52 -2.71 5.74
CA PRO A 31 2.69 -2.51 6.60
C PRO A 31 3.21 -1.06 6.55
N LEU A 32 3.17 -0.40 5.38
CA LEU A 32 3.58 1.00 5.25
C LEU A 32 2.69 1.93 6.07
N ILE A 33 1.39 1.65 6.08
CA ILE A 33 0.43 2.39 6.89
C ILE A 33 0.59 2.05 8.37
N ASP A 34 0.76 0.78 8.75
CA ASP A 34 0.99 0.40 10.15
C ASP A 34 2.23 1.09 10.75
N ASP A 35 3.28 1.29 9.94
CA ASP A 35 4.50 1.97 10.37
C ASP A 35 4.31 3.49 10.58
N CYS A 36 3.44 4.12 9.80
CA CYS A 36 3.30 5.58 9.76
C CYS A 36 2.03 6.11 10.45
N PHE A 37 1.00 5.28 10.56
CA PHE A 37 -0.34 5.66 10.99
C PHE A 37 -0.58 5.31 12.46
N VAL A 38 -0.98 6.31 13.24
CA VAL A 38 -1.30 6.15 14.66
C VAL A 38 -2.80 5.92 14.82
N GLY A 39 -3.20 4.65 14.84
CA GLY A 39 -4.57 4.21 15.05
C GLY A 39 -4.71 2.70 14.87
N LYS A 40 -5.87 2.23 14.42
CA LYS A 40 -6.10 0.82 14.08
C LYS A 40 -6.27 0.66 12.58
N THR A 41 -5.74 -0.43 12.06
CA THR A 41 -5.85 -0.82 10.65
C THR A 41 -6.42 -2.23 10.57
N ASP A 42 -7.26 -2.47 9.58
CA ASP A 42 -7.82 -3.79 9.30
C ASP A 42 -8.00 -4.00 7.79
N THR A 43 -7.92 -5.23 7.32
CA THR A 43 -8.14 -5.56 5.91
C THR A 43 -9.61 -5.91 5.68
N CYS A 44 -10.20 -5.36 4.63
CA CYS A 44 -11.59 -5.60 4.26
C CYS A 44 -11.70 -5.83 2.76
N GLY A 45 -11.51 -7.09 2.32
CA GLY A 45 -11.47 -7.44 0.91
C GLY A 45 -10.28 -6.77 0.21
N GLU A 46 -10.55 -6.04 -0.88
CA GLU A 46 -9.55 -5.28 -1.66
C GLU A 46 -9.38 -3.84 -1.13
N SER A 47 -9.65 -3.62 0.15
CA SER A 47 -9.56 -2.29 0.76
C SER A 47 -8.96 -2.38 2.16
N LEU A 48 -8.36 -1.27 2.60
CA LEU A 48 -7.83 -1.10 3.94
C LEU A 48 -8.76 -0.19 4.75
N GLN A 49 -9.26 -0.69 5.86
CA GLN A 49 -9.98 0.12 6.83
C GLN A 49 -8.98 0.75 7.80
N ILE A 50 -9.16 2.05 8.05
CA ILE A 50 -8.38 2.81 9.01
C ILE A 50 -9.32 3.45 10.03
N GLU A 51 -9.01 3.29 11.32
CA GLU A 51 -9.72 3.90 12.44
C GLU A 51 -8.76 4.76 13.28
N PHE A 52 -9.09 6.05 13.39
CA PHE A 52 -8.42 6.99 14.29
C PHE A 52 -8.94 6.81 15.72
N PHE A 53 -8.11 7.12 16.72
CA PHE A 53 -8.51 7.01 18.14
C PHE A 53 -9.67 7.95 18.54
N ASN A 54 -9.96 8.97 17.75
CA ASN A 54 -11.14 9.82 17.93
C ASN A 54 -12.44 9.21 17.37
N GLY A 55 -12.38 7.97 16.86
CA GLY A 55 -13.52 7.23 16.32
C GLY A 55 -13.81 7.46 14.83
N GLN A 56 -13.05 8.32 14.14
CA GLN A 56 -13.18 8.50 12.70
C GLN A 56 -12.69 7.27 11.95
N LYS A 57 -13.45 6.81 10.96
CA LYS A 57 -13.16 5.63 10.15
C LYS A 57 -13.12 5.97 8.67
N PHE A 58 -12.15 5.43 7.97
CA PHE A 58 -11.95 5.61 6.54
C PHE A 58 -11.70 4.26 5.88
N ILE A 59 -12.06 4.17 4.59
CA ILE A 59 -11.74 3.04 3.74
C ILE A 59 -10.84 3.56 2.63
N LEU A 60 -9.68 2.94 2.48
CA LEU A 60 -8.75 3.17 1.38
C LEU A 60 -8.90 2.03 0.38
N SER A 61 -9.17 2.40 -0.87
CA SER A 61 -9.23 1.51 -2.01
C SER A 61 -8.33 2.06 -3.11
N ALA A 62 -7.69 1.19 -3.86
CA ALA A 62 -6.92 1.58 -5.03
C ALA A 62 -7.71 1.28 -6.30
N THR A 63 -7.61 2.19 -7.27
CA THR A 63 -8.19 2.08 -8.60
C THR A 63 -7.16 2.56 -9.60
N GLU A 64 -7.12 1.93 -10.77
CA GLU A 64 -6.30 2.36 -11.89
C GLU A 64 -6.65 3.81 -12.29
N VAL A 65 -5.63 4.66 -12.42
CA VAL A 65 -5.82 6.05 -12.85
C VAL A 65 -5.89 6.06 -14.38
N ASN A 66 -7.09 6.29 -14.91
CA ASN A 66 -7.33 6.48 -16.35
C ASN A 66 -6.89 7.86 -16.85
#